data_AF-A0A5B7H9C3-F1
#
_entry.id   AF-A0A5B7H9C3-F1
#
_cell.length_a   1.000
_cell.length_b   1.000
_cell.length_c   1.000
_cell.angle_alpha   90.00
_cell.angle_beta   90.00
_cell.angle_gamma   90.00
#
_symmetry.space_group_name_H-M   'P 1'
#
loop_
_entity.id
_entity.type
_entity.pdbx_description
1 polymer ?
#
loop_
_entity_poly.entity_id
_entity_poly.type
_entity_poly.pdbx_seq_one_letter_code
_entity_poly.pdbx_strand_id
1 'polypeptide(L)'
;MKSSPLPQSPISTSKCRLAPVVLVATKNYAFLVFLKHILGEVQRVNKKFEAEVQDPTKLLSDLLHLIDSMKSKVLIPGKTLKAGELIESYLDPRPYLVYEFEKMSECKFPHEKEIRHRCAGFVVELIKQLQQRLPDNVQVLQSMSFLSAQGPYL
;
A
#
# COMPACT_ATOMS: atom_id res chain seq x y z
N MET A 1 42.84 -33.71 0.34
CA MET A 1 41.60 -33.29 -0.36
C MET A 1 40.45 -34.20 0.05
N LYS A 2 39.50 -33.67 0.82
CA LYS A 2 38.04 -33.92 0.81
C LYS A 2 37.47 -33.41 2.13
N SER A 3 37.19 -32.11 2.15
CA SER A 3 36.34 -31.47 3.15
C SER A 3 34.89 -31.87 2.86
N SER A 4 34.29 -32.65 3.74
CA SER A 4 32.87 -32.95 3.73
C SER A 4 32.07 -31.69 4.14
N PRO A 5 31.02 -31.29 3.41
CA PRO A 5 30.12 -30.25 3.90
C PRO A 5 29.22 -30.81 5.01
N LEU A 6 29.04 -30.03 6.07
CA LEU A 6 28.06 -30.29 7.13
C LEU A 6 26.64 -30.41 6.55
N PRO A 7 25.77 -31.24 7.16
CA PRO A 7 24.35 -31.26 6.81
C PRO A 7 23.71 -29.92 7.17
N GLN A 8 23.17 -29.25 6.15
CA GLN A 8 22.29 -28.10 6.34
C GLN A 8 21.07 -28.55 7.14
N SER A 9 20.73 -27.74 8.16
CA SER A 9 19.63 -27.97 9.08
C SER A 9 18.30 -28.16 8.34
N PRO A 10 17.41 -29.04 8.84
CA PRO A 10 16.07 -29.16 8.29
C PRO A 10 15.30 -27.86 8.59
N ILE A 11 14.84 -27.21 7.53
CA ILE A 11 13.86 -26.11 7.61
C ILE A 11 12.69 -26.63 8.44
N SER A 12 12.43 -25.95 9.56
CA SER A 12 11.44 -26.31 10.56
C SER A 12 10.03 -26.36 9.96
N THR A 13 9.58 -27.55 9.60
CA THR A 13 8.25 -27.86 9.06
C THR A 13 7.13 -27.79 10.11
N SER A 14 7.43 -27.40 11.35
CA SER A 14 6.47 -27.35 12.45
C SER A 14 5.63 -26.06 12.53
N LYS A 15 5.99 -25.00 11.81
CA LYS A 15 5.30 -23.69 11.87
C LYS A 15 4.07 -23.53 10.95
N CYS A 16 3.92 -24.36 9.92
CA CYS A 16 2.90 -24.14 8.87
C CYS A 16 1.85 -25.28 8.79
N ARG A 17 1.42 -25.86 9.92
CA ARG A 17 0.27 -26.79 9.93
C ARG A 17 -1.03 -26.04 10.17
N LEU A 18 -1.77 -25.72 9.10
CA LEU A 18 -3.12 -25.14 9.18
C LEU A 18 -4.13 -26.13 8.58
N ALA A 19 -5.13 -26.52 9.38
CA ALA A 19 -6.21 -27.41 8.99
C ALA A 19 -7.16 -26.77 7.97
N PRO A 20 -7.96 -27.53 7.19
CA PRO A 20 -8.77 -27.01 6.09
C PRO A 20 -9.77 -25.90 6.47
N VAL A 21 -10.39 -25.99 7.64
CA VAL A 21 -11.27 -24.94 8.19
C VAL A 21 -10.50 -23.66 8.49
N VAL A 22 -9.24 -23.79 8.89
CA VAL A 22 -8.34 -22.66 9.08
C VAL A 22 -7.92 -22.04 7.75
N LEU A 23 -7.89 -22.79 6.64
CA LEU A 23 -7.46 -22.25 5.33
C LEU A 23 -8.42 -21.16 4.80
N VAL A 24 -9.74 -21.31 4.96
CA VAL A 24 -10.71 -20.27 4.58
C VAL A 24 -10.58 -19.04 5.50
N ALA A 25 -10.42 -19.27 6.81
CA ALA A 25 -10.11 -18.21 7.76
C ALA A 25 -8.77 -17.52 7.43
N THR A 26 -7.79 -18.27 6.92
CA THR A 26 -6.45 -17.76 6.55
C THR A 26 -6.52 -16.83 5.35
N LYS A 27 -7.38 -17.12 4.34
CA LYS A 27 -7.60 -16.23 3.21
C LYS A 27 -8.10 -14.85 3.64
N ASN A 28 -9.18 -14.87 4.44
CA ASN A 28 -9.78 -13.65 4.96
C ASN A 28 -8.83 -12.93 5.91
N TYR A 29 -8.12 -13.68 6.76
CA TYR A 29 -7.14 -13.12 7.67
C TYR A 29 -5.98 -12.43 6.94
N ALA A 30 -5.41 -13.04 5.90
CA ALA A 30 -4.34 -12.43 5.11
C ALA A 30 -4.79 -11.12 4.44
N PHE A 31 -6.01 -11.11 3.90
CA PHE A 31 -6.62 -9.88 3.37
C PHE A 31 -6.86 -8.84 4.47
N LEU A 32 -7.35 -9.23 5.65
CA LEU A 32 -7.59 -8.31 6.78
C LEU A 32 -6.29 -7.74 7.36
N VAL A 33 -5.22 -8.53 7.42
CA VAL A 33 -3.88 -8.07 7.82
C VAL A 33 -3.40 -6.98 6.86
N PHE A 34 -3.53 -7.22 5.56
CA PHE A 34 -3.23 -6.20 4.55
C PHE A 34 -4.12 -4.96 4.72
N LEU A 35 -5.44 -5.17 4.82
CA LEU A 35 -6.42 -4.09 4.91
C LEU A 35 -6.18 -3.21 6.13
N LYS A 36 -5.85 -3.80 7.29
CA LYS A 36 -5.50 -3.08 8.52
C LYS A 36 -4.34 -2.10 8.29
N HIS A 37 -3.33 -2.49 7.53
CA HIS A 37 -2.20 -1.61 7.21
C HIS A 37 -2.62 -0.45 6.31
N ILE A 38 -3.36 -0.74 5.23
CA ILE A 38 -3.84 0.30 4.31
C ILE A 38 -4.76 1.29 5.01
N LEU A 39 -5.74 0.79 5.78
CA LEU A 39 -6.66 1.63 6.54
C LEU A 39 -5.94 2.43 7.62
N GLY A 40 -4.85 1.93 8.19
CA GLY A 40 -4.01 2.68 9.12
C GLY A 40 -3.38 3.93 8.50
N GLU A 41 -2.91 3.84 7.26
CA GLU A 41 -2.39 5.00 6.51
C GLU A 41 -3.50 6.00 6.18
N VAL A 42 -4.63 5.52 5.66
CA VAL A 42 -5.79 6.36 5.33
C VAL A 42 -6.32 7.09 6.56
N GLN A 43 -6.49 6.36 7.66
CA GLN A 43 -7.03 6.92 8.91
C GLN A 43 -6.07 7.91 9.56
N ARG A 44 -4.76 7.76 9.38
CA ARG A 44 -3.78 8.77 9.81
C ARG A 44 -4.02 10.11 9.12
N VAL A 45 -4.25 10.10 7.81
CA VAL A 45 -4.54 11.32 7.06
C VAL A 45 -5.94 11.84 7.39
N ASN A 46 -6.94 10.97 7.51
CA ASN A 46 -8.29 11.38 7.91
C ASN A 46 -8.32 12.11 9.26
N LYS A 47 -7.55 11.64 10.24
CA LYS A 47 -7.41 12.32 11.53
C LYS A 47 -6.82 13.73 11.42
N LYS A 48 -6.01 13.99 10.39
CA LYS A 48 -5.55 15.36 10.12
C LYS A 48 -6.73 16.21 9.65
N PHE A 49 -7.57 15.72 8.73
CA PHE A 49 -8.79 16.42 8.31
C PHE A 49 -9.75 16.74 9.47
N GLU A 50 -9.76 15.92 10.52
CA GLU A 50 -10.61 16.11 11.71
C GLU A 50 -10.05 17.12 12.74
N ALA A 51 -8.82 17.62 12.57
CA ALA A 51 -8.21 18.52 13.54
C ALA A 51 -8.76 19.95 13.46
N GLU A 52 -8.97 20.58 14.61
CA GLU A 52 -9.61 21.89 14.78
C GLU A 52 -8.83 23.04 14.11
N VAL A 53 -7.50 22.95 14.08
CA VAL A 53 -6.62 23.89 13.37
C VAL A 53 -5.77 23.10 12.38
N GLN A 54 -6.06 23.28 11.10
CA GLN A 54 -5.37 22.61 9.99
C GLN A 54 -4.99 23.63 8.93
N ASP A 55 -3.76 23.53 8.44
CA ASP A 55 -3.30 24.26 7.26
C ASP A 55 -3.82 23.54 6.00
N PRO A 56 -4.72 24.15 5.21
CA PRO A 56 -5.31 23.50 4.04
C PRO A 56 -4.27 23.05 3.00
N THR A 57 -3.13 23.73 2.93
CA THR A 57 -2.07 23.38 1.98
C THR A 57 -1.28 22.14 2.42
N LYS A 58 -1.05 21.99 3.73
CA LYS A 58 -0.44 20.78 4.30
C LYS A 58 -1.37 19.58 4.23
N LEU A 59 -2.67 19.83 4.40
CA LEU A 59 -3.68 18.79 4.28
C LEU A 59 -3.78 18.25 2.84
N LEU A 60 -3.67 19.14 1.86
CA LEU A 60 -3.57 18.77 0.46
C LEU A 60 -2.30 17.96 0.17
N SER A 61 -1.14 18.39 0.67
CA SER A 61 0.11 17.65 0.47
C SER A 61 0.07 16.27 1.13
N ASP A 62 -0.48 16.16 2.34
CA ASP A 62 -0.69 14.88 3.03
C ASP A 62 -1.58 13.91 2.25
N LEU A 63 -2.67 14.41 1.65
CA LEU A 63 -3.55 13.60 0.81
C LEU A 63 -2.83 13.12 -0.47
N LEU A 64 -2.05 13.98 -1.11
CA LEU A 64 -1.29 13.61 -2.29
C LEU A 64 -0.19 12.59 -1.98
N HIS A 65 0.51 12.75 -0.84
CA HIS A 65 1.46 11.78 -0.35
C HIS A 65 0.81 10.43 -0.02
N LEU A 66 -0.42 10.43 0.51
CA LEU A 66 -1.18 9.19 0.70
C LEU A 66 -1.46 8.51 -0.65
N ILE A 67 -1.93 9.26 -1.64
CA ILE A 67 -2.21 8.72 -2.98
C ILE A 67 -0.93 8.13 -3.60
N ASP A 68 0.20 8.82 -3.50
CA ASP A 68 1.48 8.32 -4.02
C ASP A 68 2.02 7.12 -3.23
N SER A 69 1.83 7.10 -1.91
CA SER A 69 2.09 5.91 -1.08
C SER A 69 1.27 4.72 -1.57
N MET A 70 -0.04 4.91 -1.81
CA MET A 70 -0.92 3.84 -2.30
C MET A 70 -0.48 3.35 -3.68
N LYS A 71 -0.16 4.25 -4.62
CA LYS A 71 0.38 3.89 -5.94
C LYS A 71 1.64 3.04 -5.82
N SER A 72 2.58 3.44 -4.95
CA SER A 72 3.86 2.74 -4.80
C SER A 72 3.74 1.28 -4.33
N LYS A 73 2.61 0.91 -3.70
CA LYS A 73 2.34 -0.47 -3.24
C LYS A 73 1.84 -1.40 -4.32
N VAL A 74 1.31 -0.86 -5.43
CA VAL A 74 0.69 -1.67 -6.49
C VAL A 74 1.32 -1.48 -7.86
N LEU A 75 2.06 -0.41 -8.07
CA LEU A 75 2.78 -0.16 -9.32
C LEU A 75 4.11 -0.90 -9.35
N ILE A 76 4.57 -1.17 -10.57
CA ILE A 76 5.94 -1.64 -10.83
C ILE A 76 6.93 -0.66 -10.16
N PRO A 77 7.93 -1.15 -9.39
CA PRO A 77 8.91 -0.30 -8.72
C PRO A 77 9.56 0.70 -9.68
N GLY A 78 9.59 1.97 -9.28
CA GLY A 78 10.15 3.06 -10.09
C GLY A 78 9.23 3.60 -11.20
N LYS A 79 8.03 3.03 -11.41
CA LYS A 79 7.05 3.58 -12.34
C LYS A 79 6.28 4.74 -11.70
N THR A 80 6.41 5.90 -12.30
CA THR A 80 5.56 7.06 -12.04
C THR A 80 4.49 7.15 -13.13
N LEU A 81 3.23 7.32 -12.74
CA LEU A 81 2.12 7.53 -13.68
C LEU A 81 2.10 8.98 -14.16
N LYS A 82 1.99 9.17 -15.47
CA LYS A 82 1.72 10.49 -16.07
C LYS A 82 0.22 10.79 -16.05
N ALA A 83 -0.14 12.06 -16.20
CA ALA A 83 -1.54 12.47 -16.34
C ALA A 83 -2.20 11.76 -17.52
N GLY A 84 -3.35 11.13 -17.28
CA GLY A 84 -4.11 10.37 -18.29
C GLY A 84 -3.72 8.88 -18.42
N GLU A 85 -2.68 8.41 -17.75
CA GLU A 85 -2.35 6.98 -17.74
C GLU A 85 -3.28 6.19 -16.81
N LEU A 86 -3.77 5.04 -17.27
CA LEU A 86 -4.54 4.09 -16.47
C LEU A 86 -3.61 3.30 -15.54
N ILE A 87 -3.88 3.34 -14.23
CA ILE A 87 -3.10 2.64 -13.20
C ILE A 87 -3.04 1.12 -13.44
N GLU A 88 -4.12 0.55 -13.97
CA GLU A 88 -4.27 -0.87 -14.27
C GLU A 88 -3.23 -1.39 -15.27
N SER A 89 -2.72 -0.51 -16.13
CA SER A 89 -1.74 -0.87 -17.17
C SER A 89 -0.33 -1.09 -16.61
N TYR A 90 -0.09 -0.69 -15.36
CA TYR A 90 1.24 -0.63 -14.76
C TYR A 90 1.32 -1.33 -13.41
N LEU A 91 0.36 -2.20 -13.10
CA LEU A 91 0.35 -2.97 -11.87
C LEU A 91 1.54 -3.94 -11.83
N ASP A 92 2.20 -4.00 -10.69
CA ASP A 92 3.18 -5.04 -10.40
C ASP A 92 2.45 -6.41 -10.48
N PRO A 93 2.97 -7.39 -11.24
CA PRO A 93 2.42 -8.75 -11.25
C PRO A 93 2.49 -9.44 -9.87
N ARG A 94 3.40 -9.02 -9.00
CA ARG A 94 3.57 -9.55 -7.64
C ARG A 94 3.97 -8.43 -6.65
N PRO A 95 3.05 -7.50 -6.35
CA PRO A 95 3.32 -6.37 -5.48
C PRO A 95 3.69 -6.87 -4.08
N TYR A 96 4.75 -6.33 -3.48
CA TYR A 96 5.03 -6.54 -2.06
C TYR A 96 3.92 -5.86 -1.24
N LEU A 97 3.13 -6.64 -0.51
CA LEU A 97 1.96 -6.10 0.21
C LEU A 97 2.39 -5.51 1.55
N VAL A 98 2.75 -6.37 2.50
CA VAL A 98 3.26 -6.02 3.83
C VAL A 98 4.08 -7.19 4.38
N TYR A 99 5.02 -6.90 5.29
CA TYR A 99 5.89 -7.92 5.87
C TYR A 99 5.12 -9.11 6.47
N GLU A 100 4.06 -8.82 7.22
CA GLU A 100 3.22 -9.85 7.84
C GLU A 100 2.55 -10.74 6.77
N PHE A 101 2.13 -10.17 5.65
CA PHE A 101 1.55 -10.89 4.53
C PHE A 101 2.58 -11.78 3.83
N GLU A 102 3.76 -11.25 3.54
CA GLU A 102 4.81 -12.03 2.88
C GLU A 102 5.26 -13.20 3.76
N LYS A 103 5.38 -12.99 5.07
CA LYS A 103 5.67 -14.05 6.04
C LYS A 103 4.60 -15.15 6.04
N MET A 104 3.33 -14.80 5.83
CA MET A 104 2.27 -15.79 5.64
C MET A 104 2.41 -16.50 4.30
N SER A 105 2.76 -15.79 3.22
CA SER A 105 2.99 -16.36 1.88
C SER A 105 4.11 -17.38 1.85
N GLU A 106 5.16 -17.21 2.68
CA GLU A 106 6.23 -18.21 2.85
C GLU A 106 5.70 -19.59 3.28
N CYS A 107 4.60 -19.64 4.03
CA CYS A 107 3.93 -20.90 4.41
C CYS A 107 3.09 -21.53 3.27
N LYS A 108 3.11 -20.95 2.05
CA LYS A 108 2.39 -21.44 0.85
C LYS A 108 0.91 -21.72 1.11
N PHE A 109 0.19 -20.75 1.65
CA PHE A 109 -1.26 -20.89 1.82
C PHE A 109 -1.98 -20.89 0.46
N PRO A 110 -3.07 -21.64 0.32
CA PRO A 110 -3.77 -21.78 -0.95
C PRO A 110 -4.42 -20.45 -1.34
N HIS A 111 -4.51 -20.17 -2.65
CA HIS A 111 -5.11 -18.96 -3.22
C HIS A 111 -4.35 -17.64 -2.95
N GLU A 112 -3.05 -17.68 -2.66
CA GLU A 112 -2.22 -16.48 -2.51
C GLU A 112 -2.38 -15.49 -3.67
N LYS A 113 -2.34 -15.98 -4.92
CA LYS A 113 -2.49 -15.12 -6.12
C LYS A 113 -3.82 -14.39 -6.16
N GLU A 114 -4.90 -15.07 -5.83
CA GLU A 114 -6.26 -14.50 -5.80
C GLU A 114 -6.36 -13.41 -4.73
N ILE A 115 -5.79 -13.65 -3.54
CA ILE A 115 -5.77 -12.68 -2.46
C ILE A 115 -4.90 -11.49 -2.81
N ARG A 116 -3.72 -11.70 -3.40
CA ARG A 116 -2.83 -10.62 -3.85
C ARG A 116 -3.52 -9.75 -4.91
N HIS A 117 -4.22 -10.38 -5.85
CA HIS A 117 -5.03 -9.67 -6.83
C HIS A 117 -6.15 -8.85 -6.17
N ARG A 118 -6.86 -9.43 -5.18
CA ARG A 118 -7.89 -8.72 -4.41
C ARG A 118 -7.32 -7.53 -3.63
N CYS A 119 -6.14 -7.68 -3.02
CA CYS A 119 -5.44 -6.60 -2.33
C CYS A 119 -5.06 -5.45 -3.28
N ALA A 120 -4.49 -5.79 -4.44
CA ALA A 120 -4.15 -4.80 -5.46
C ALA A 120 -5.41 -4.08 -5.98
N GLY A 121 -6.48 -4.83 -6.27
CA GLY A 121 -7.76 -4.27 -6.71
C GLY A 121 -8.37 -3.31 -5.69
N PHE A 122 -8.30 -3.65 -4.39
CA PHE A 122 -8.73 -2.74 -3.33
C PHE A 122 -7.95 -1.42 -3.34
N VAL A 123 -6.62 -1.47 -3.48
CA VAL A 123 -5.79 -0.26 -3.50
C VAL A 123 -6.04 0.57 -4.77
N VAL A 124 -6.21 -0.07 -5.92
CA VAL A 124 -6.58 0.62 -7.17
C VAL A 124 -7.89 1.36 -7.01
N GLU A 125 -8.92 0.71 -6.47
CA GLU A 125 -10.22 1.33 -6.25
C GLU A 125 -10.13 2.47 -5.22
N LEU A 126 -9.36 2.28 -4.15
CA LEU A 126 -9.10 3.33 -3.16
C LEU A 126 -8.43 4.55 -3.79
N ILE A 127 -7.41 4.35 -4.64
CA ILE A 127 -6.72 5.44 -5.35
C ILE A 127 -7.72 6.23 -6.21
N LYS A 128 -8.58 5.54 -6.97
CA LYS A 128 -9.62 6.18 -7.78
C LYS A 128 -10.57 7.01 -6.93
N GLN A 129 -11.05 6.46 -5.82
CA GLN A 129 -11.95 7.17 -4.90
C GLN A 129 -11.27 8.39 -4.24
N LEU A 130 -9.98 8.30 -3.90
CA LEU A 130 -9.22 9.43 -3.37
C LEU A 130 -9.01 10.50 -4.44
N GLN A 131 -8.66 10.12 -5.68
CA GLN A 131 -8.47 11.03 -6.79
C GLN A 131 -9.76 11.76 -7.20
N GLN A 132 -10.90 11.07 -7.19
CA GLN A 132 -12.22 11.67 -7.47
C GLN A 132 -12.62 12.77 -6.47
N ARG A 133 -12.02 12.78 -5.28
CA ARG A 133 -12.27 13.79 -4.25
C ARG A 133 -11.32 14.99 -4.35
N LEU A 134 -10.34 14.94 -5.25
CA LEU A 134 -9.47 16.08 -5.52
C LEU A 134 -10.18 17.05 -6.47
N PRO A 135 -10.05 18.37 -6.26
CA PRO A 135 -10.58 19.35 -7.19
C PRO A 135 -9.72 19.39 -8.47
N ASP A 136 -10.34 19.73 -9.62
CA ASP A 136 -9.67 19.73 -10.93
C ASP A 136 -8.43 20.65 -10.98
N ASN A 137 -8.42 21.69 -10.15
CA ASN A 137 -7.34 22.67 -10.05
C ASN A 137 -6.26 22.27 -9.02
N VAL A 138 -6.12 20.98 -8.68
CA VAL A 138 -5.17 20.50 -7.65
C VAL A 138 -3.74 20.97 -7.90
N GLN A 139 -3.29 21.02 -9.17
CA GLN A 139 -1.95 21.50 -9.54
C GLN A 139 -1.76 23.00 -9.27
N VAL A 140 -2.82 23.79 -9.44
CA VAL A 140 -2.82 25.23 -9.13
C VAL A 140 -2.76 25.43 -7.62
N LEU A 141 -3.52 24.65 -6.85
CA LEU A 141 -3.51 24.68 -5.38
C LEU A 141 -2.14 24.27 -4.81
N GLN A 142 -1.48 23.27 -5.40
CA GLN A 142 -0.11 22.93 -5.07
C GLN A 142 0.84 24.10 -5.35
N SER A 143 0.70 24.76 -6.50
CA SER A 143 1.54 25.92 -6.87
C SER A 143 1.37 27.08 -5.89
N MET A 144 0.14 27.32 -5.41
CA MET A 144 -0.15 28.34 -4.38
C MET A 144 0.47 28.00 -3.02
N SER A 145 0.58 26.72 -2.65
CA SER A 145 1.24 26.32 -1.41
C SER A 145 2.73 26.69 -1.37
N PHE A 146 3.41 26.69 -2.52
CA PHE A 146 4.80 27.18 -2.62
C PHE A 146 4.90 28.69 -2.42
N LEU A 147 3.88 29.45 -2.82
CA LEU A 147 3.84 30.90 -2.66
C LEU A 147 3.57 31.31 -1.21
N SER A 148 2.84 30.49 -0.43
CA SER A 148 2.59 30.76 0.99
C SER A 148 3.85 30.69 1.87
N ALA A 149 4.92 30.03 1.41
CA ALA A 149 6.21 30.00 2.10
C ALA A 149 7.11 31.23 1.78
N GLN A 150 6.70 32.07 0.83
CA GLN A 150 7.36 33.34 0.47
C GLN A 150 6.51 34.53 0.89
N GLY A 151 6.17 34.62 2.17
CA GLY A 151 5.77 35.90 2.77
C GLY A 151 7.03 36.66 3.18
N PRO A 152 7.38 37.80 2.55
CA PRO A 152 8.45 38.63 3.06
C PRO A 152 8.01 39.21 4.40
N TYR A 153 8.81 38.96 5.43
CA TYR A 153 8.85 39.84 6.60
C TYR A 153 9.16 41.25 6.07
N LEU A 154 8.15 42.12 6.06
CA LEU A 154 8.29 43.57 6.01
C LEU A 154 7.68 44.12 7.29
#